data_AF-A0A6B2UPG0-F1
#
_entry.id   AF-A0A6B2UPG0-F1
#
_cell.length_a   1.000
_cell.length_b   1.000
_cell.length_c   1.000
_cell.angle_alpha   90.00
_cell.angle_beta   90.00
_cell.angle_gamma   90.00
#
_symmetry.space_group_name_H-M   'P 1'
#
loop_
_entity.id
_entity.type
_entity.pdbx_description
1 polymer ?
#
loop_
_entity_poly.entity_id
_entity_poly.type
_entity_poly.pdbx_seq_one_letter_code
_entity_poly.pdbx_strand_id
1 'polypeptide(L)'
;MTAPTSEPLTTPLTAEQRAQIASHLREAETTATTGLLVDLAEAVANCRNHAHPKYADDIFCENLAGYISARVGPVLRRLVDIEAEAERLRAELAARPSRATVLREAAPLSTTPQTAPTFWLADHADDNPTLHTSLEAARAACDASYGSPAEWQTDHDGVHRQVVTHPDDDRAVRYTGRVVWAITVEPEASTAGDPR
;
A
#
# COMPACT_ATOMS: atom_id res chain seq x y z
N MET A 1 -27.38 4.41 29.71
CA MET A 1 -27.70 5.13 28.46
C MET A 1 -26.69 4.71 27.42
N THR A 2 -27.06 3.81 26.53
CA THR A 2 -26.20 3.33 25.44
C THR A 2 -26.28 4.35 24.30
N ALA A 3 -25.16 4.92 23.88
CA ALA A 3 -25.15 5.82 22.73
C ALA A 3 -25.67 5.06 21.50
N PRO A 4 -26.55 5.66 20.69
CA PRO A 4 -27.01 5.03 19.46
C PRO A 4 -25.81 4.80 18.56
N THR A 5 -25.53 3.53 18.25
CA THR A 5 -24.58 3.15 17.22
C THR A 5 -25.15 3.62 15.89
N SER A 6 -24.68 4.76 15.37
CA SER A 6 -25.01 5.20 14.02
C SER A 6 -24.47 4.16 13.05
N GLU A 7 -25.33 3.31 12.50
CA GLU A 7 -24.98 2.48 11.37
C GLU A 7 -24.53 3.39 10.22
N PRO A 8 -23.29 3.25 9.71
CA PRO A 8 -22.84 4.05 8.58
C PRO A 8 -23.59 3.60 7.33
N LEU A 9 -24.64 4.34 6.97
CA LEU A 9 -25.34 4.23 5.68
C LEU A 9 -24.45 4.78 4.57
N THR A 10 -23.41 4.03 4.20
CA THR A 10 -22.59 4.34 3.03
C THR A 10 -22.63 3.18 2.07
N THR A 11 -23.62 3.19 1.18
CA THR A 11 -23.58 2.37 -0.03
C THR A 11 -22.29 2.73 -0.80
N PRO A 12 -21.42 1.75 -1.09
CA PRO A 12 -20.22 2.00 -1.88
C PRO A 12 -20.62 2.52 -3.27
N LEU A 13 -19.85 3.49 -3.80
CA LEU A 13 -20.02 3.92 -5.18
C LEU A 13 -19.75 2.75 -6.13
N THR A 14 -20.44 2.70 -7.27
CA THR A 14 -20.09 1.76 -8.35
C THR A 14 -18.83 2.21 -9.08
N ALA A 15 -18.22 1.31 -9.86
CA ALA A 15 -17.06 1.66 -10.69
C ALA A 15 -17.38 2.74 -11.73
N GLU A 16 -18.57 2.66 -12.33
CA GLU A 16 -19.06 3.64 -13.30
C GLU A 16 -19.25 5.03 -12.67
N GLN A 17 -19.86 5.11 -11.48
CA GLN A 17 -20.02 6.36 -10.74
C GLN A 17 -18.67 7.00 -10.40
N ARG A 18 -17.68 6.19 -9.99
CA ARG A 18 -16.31 6.68 -9.76
C ARG A 18 -15.68 7.23 -11.03
N ALA A 19 -15.85 6.56 -12.17
CA ALA A 19 -15.30 7.02 -13.45
C ALA A 19 -15.93 8.36 -13.90
N GLN A 20 -17.24 8.52 -13.72
CA GLN A 20 -17.94 9.78 -14.03
C GLN A 20 -17.44 10.92 -13.13
N ILE A 21 -17.34 10.69 -11.81
CA ILE A 21 -16.80 11.68 -10.87
C ILE A 21 -15.36 12.06 -11.25
N ALA A 22 -14.51 11.08 -11.52
CA ALA A 22 -13.13 11.31 -11.94
C ALA A 22 -13.03 12.10 -13.25
N SER A 23 -13.96 11.90 -14.19
CA SER A 23 -14.03 12.68 -15.43
C SER A 23 -14.37 14.15 -15.17
N HIS A 24 -15.27 14.44 -14.22
CA HIS A 24 -15.63 15.81 -13.85
C HIS A 24 -14.56 16.52 -13.03
N LEU A 25 -13.73 15.77 -12.29
CA LEU A 25 -12.63 16.31 -11.50
C LEU A 25 -11.30 16.41 -12.26
N ARG A 26 -11.26 15.97 -13.52
CA ARG A 26 -10.03 15.83 -14.30
C ARG A 26 -9.31 17.16 -14.57
N GLU A 27 -10.02 18.28 -14.45
CA GLU A 27 -9.46 19.64 -14.59
C GLU A 27 -8.88 20.20 -13.29
N ALA A 28 -9.13 19.57 -12.13
CA ALA A 28 -8.51 19.96 -10.87
C ALA A 28 -7.08 19.39 -10.82
N GLU A 29 -6.12 20.13 -11.36
CA GLU A 29 -4.70 19.71 -11.40
C GLU A 29 -4.08 19.54 -10.00
N THR A 30 -4.65 20.19 -8.99
CA THR A 30 -4.13 20.19 -7.62
C THR A 30 -4.86 19.20 -6.74
N THR A 31 -4.11 18.28 -6.12
CA THR A 31 -4.63 17.48 -5.00
C THR A 31 -4.99 18.39 -3.84
N ALA A 32 -6.17 18.19 -3.25
CA ALA A 32 -6.57 18.94 -2.06
C ALA A 32 -5.57 18.69 -0.93
N THR A 33 -4.92 19.75 -0.46
CA THR A 33 -4.03 19.68 0.70
C THR A 33 -4.85 19.77 1.97
N THR A 34 -4.31 19.31 3.10
CA THR A 34 -4.93 19.53 4.41
C THR A 34 -5.18 21.02 4.67
N GLY A 35 -4.29 21.90 4.21
CA GLY A 35 -4.47 23.36 4.28
C GLY A 35 -5.73 23.83 3.55
N LEU A 36 -5.97 23.34 2.33
CA LEU A 36 -7.16 23.73 1.55
C LEU A 36 -8.47 23.31 2.23
N LEU A 37 -8.49 22.17 2.93
CA LEU A 37 -9.67 21.73 3.70
C LEU A 37 -9.92 22.63 4.92
N VAL A 38 -8.86 23.06 5.60
CA VAL A 38 -8.95 24.02 6.71
C VAL A 38 -9.45 25.37 6.21
N ASP A 39 -8.88 25.88 5.12
CA ASP A 39 -9.27 27.16 4.51
C ASP A 39 -10.75 27.15 4.07
N LEU A 40 -11.23 26.03 3.51
CA LEU A 40 -12.62 25.86 3.13
C LEU A 40 -13.55 25.83 4.36
N ALA A 41 -13.17 25.14 5.43
CA ALA A 41 -13.94 25.11 6.67
C ALA A 41 -14.01 26.50 7.31
N GLU A 42 -12.90 27.25 7.30
CA GLU A 42 -12.85 28.63 7.78
C GLU A 42 -13.70 29.56 6.91
N ALA A 43 -13.63 29.44 5.58
CA ALA A 43 -14.47 30.22 4.68
C ALA A 43 -15.96 30.00 4.95
N VAL A 44 -16.39 28.76 5.19
CA VAL A 44 -17.78 28.44 5.59
C VAL A 44 -18.14 29.06 6.94
N ALA A 45 -17.25 28.96 7.93
CA ALA A 45 -17.46 29.56 9.24
C ALA A 45 -17.56 31.08 9.16
N ASN A 46 -16.70 31.73 8.38
CA ASN A 46 -16.71 33.17 8.14
C ASN A 46 -17.99 33.59 7.40
N CYS A 47 -18.39 32.89 6.34
CA CYS A 47 -19.67 33.15 5.68
C CYS A 47 -20.85 33.07 6.65
N ARG A 48 -20.86 32.10 7.58
CA ARG A 48 -21.95 31.93 8.55
C ARG A 48 -21.97 33.00 9.65
N ASN A 49 -20.80 33.48 10.06
CA ASN A 49 -20.66 34.30 11.27
C ASN A 49 -20.35 35.78 10.99
N HIS A 50 -20.03 36.15 9.75
CA HIS A 50 -19.75 37.55 9.44
C HIS A 50 -21.04 38.39 9.51
N ALA A 51 -20.89 39.62 9.99
CA ALA A 51 -22.02 40.54 10.12
C ALA A 51 -22.33 41.18 8.77
N HIS A 52 -23.59 41.10 8.35
CA HIS A 52 -24.06 41.81 7.17
C HIS A 52 -24.46 43.26 7.52
N PRO A 53 -24.02 44.26 6.73
CA PRO A 53 -24.60 45.59 6.79
C PRO A 53 -26.09 45.52 6.46
N LYS A 54 -26.93 46.23 7.22
CA LYS A 54 -28.41 46.12 7.19
C LYS A 54 -29.10 46.31 5.83
N TYR A 55 -28.42 46.80 4.79
CA TYR A 55 -29.03 47.22 3.54
C TYR A 55 -28.06 46.99 2.36
N ALA A 56 -28.08 45.81 1.73
CA ALA A 56 -28.06 45.64 0.26
C ALA A 56 -27.57 44.26 -0.26
N ASP A 57 -26.70 43.51 0.42
CA ASP A 57 -26.01 42.36 -0.24
C ASP A 57 -26.07 41.01 0.51
N ASP A 58 -27.15 40.75 1.26
CA ASP A 58 -27.25 39.57 2.14
C ASP A 58 -27.64 38.26 1.40
N ILE A 59 -28.47 38.37 0.35
CA ILE A 59 -29.06 37.18 -0.28
C ILE A 59 -28.04 36.26 -0.96
N PHE A 60 -26.93 36.80 -1.46
CA PHE A 60 -25.88 36.00 -2.10
C PHE A 60 -25.06 35.22 -1.08
N CYS A 61 -24.76 35.83 0.06
CA CYS A 61 -24.00 35.19 1.13
C CYS A 61 -24.83 34.13 1.85
N GLU A 62 -26.10 34.40 2.15
CA GLU A 62 -27.01 33.40 2.72
C GLU A 62 -27.21 32.21 1.77
N ASN A 63 -27.40 32.46 0.48
CA ASN A 63 -27.53 31.39 -0.51
C ASN A 63 -26.24 30.58 -0.66
N LEU A 64 -25.08 31.23 -0.66
CA LEU A 64 -23.79 30.54 -0.75
C LEU A 64 -23.53 29.72 0.52
N ALA A 65 -23.74 30.29 1.71
CA ALA A 65 -23.60 29.59 2.98
C ALA A 65 -24.57 28.40 3.06
N GLY A 66 -25.81 28.58 2.61
CA GLY A 66 -26.81 27.52 2.51
C GLY A 66 -26.40 26.42 1.54
N TYR A 67 -25.92 26.78 0.34
CA TYR A 67 -25.44 25.84 -0.66
C TYR A 67 -24.24 25.03 -0.17
N ILE A 68 -23.20 25.69 0.34
CA ILE A 68 -21.99 25.01 0.83
C ILE A 68 -22.35 24.13 2.03
N SER A 69 -23.15 24.62 2.98
CA SER A 69 -23.54 23.82 4.15
C SER A 69 -24.37 22.59 3.76
N ALA A 70 -25.33 22.73 2.85
CA ALA A 70 -26.23 21.64 2.47
C ALA A 70 -25.61 20.61 1.52
N ARG A 71 -24.72 21.04 0.61
CA ARG A 71 -24.15 20.17 -0.44
C ARG A 71 -22.72 19.74 -0.15
N VAL A 72 -21.88 20.66 0.32
CA VAL A 72 -20.44 20.42 0.55
C VAL A 72 -20.19 19.91 1.97
N GLY A 73 -20.95 20.39 2.97
CA GLY A 73 -20.83 19.97 4.37
C GLY A 73 -20.84 18.44 4.56
N PRO A 74 -21.83 17.70 4.02
CA PRO A 74 -21.86 16.24 4.11
C PRO A 74 -20.67 15.56 3.41
N VAL A 75 -20.19 16.13 2.30
CA VAL A 75 -19.03 15.60 1.55
C VAL A 75 -17.75 15.77 2.37
N LEU A 76 -17.52 16.97 2.91
CA LEU A 76 -16.36 17.24 3.77
C LEU A 76 -16.39 16.36 5.02
N ARG A 77 -17.57 16.20 5.63
CA ARG A 77 -17.72 15.31 6.78
C ARG A 77 -17.32 13.87 6.45
N ARG A 78 -17.83 13.34 5.33
CA ARG A 78 -17.47 12.00 4.84
C ARG A 78 -15.97 11.87 4.55
N LEU A 79 -15.34 12.89 3.97
CA LEU A 79 -13.90 12.88 3.71
C LEU A 79 -13.09 12.81 5.01
N VAL A 80 -13.43 13.66 5.99
CA VAL A 80 -12.77 13.64 7.31
C VAL A 80 -12.94 12.29 8.01
N ASP A 81 -14.13 11.71 7.98
CA ASP A 81 -14.38 10.39 8.58
C ASP A 81 -13.57 9.29 7.87
N ILE A 82 -13.43 9.35 6.53
CA ILE A 82 -12.59 8.42 5.75
C ILE A 82 -11.10 8.60 6.07
N GLU A 83 -10.62 9.84 6.20
CA GLU A 83 -9.22 10.12 6.55
C GLU A 83 -8.88 9.57 7.95
N ALA A 84 -9.78 9.77 8.92
CA ALA A 84 -9.62 9.24 10.27
C ALA A 84 -9.58 7.69 10.26
N GLU A 85 -10.46 7.05 9.49
CA GLU A 85 -10.48 5.60 9.35
C GLU A 85 -9.22 5.07 8.64
N ALA A 86 -8.75 5.75 7.59
CA ALA A 86 -7.52 5.39 6.90
C ALA A 86 -6.31 5.49 7.84
N GLU A 87 -6.25 6.53 8.68
CA GLU A 87 -5.18 6.69 9.67
C GLU A 87 -5.22 5.58 10.72
N ARG A 88 -6.42 5.25 11.23
CA ARG A 88 -6.60 4.11 12.14
C ARG A 88 -6.11 2.80 11.52
N LEU A 89 -6.49 2.51 10.28
CA LEU A 89 -6.08 1.29 9.58
C LEU A 89 -4.56 1.25 9.33
N ARG A 90 -3.93 2.39 9.01
CA ARG A 90 -2.46 2.48 8.88
C ARG A 90 -1.77 2.20 10.21
N ALA A 91 -2.27 2.78 11.30
CA ALA A 91 -1.75 2.52 12.65
C ALA A 91 -1.89 1.03 13.03
N GLU A 92 -3.02 0.41 12.71
CA GLU A 92 -3.23 -1.03 12.93
C GLU A 92 -2.28 -1.89 12.10
N LEU A 93 -2.06 -1.55 10.83
CA LEU A 93 -1.11 -2.26 9.99
C LEU A 93 0.33 -2.11 10.50
N ALA A 94 0.71 -0.92 10.97
CA ALA A 94 2.02 -0.67 11.56
C ALA A 94 2.22 -1.40 12.91
N ALA A 95 1.15 -1.56 13.69
CA ALA A 95 1.18 -2.29 14.95
C ALA A 95 1.18 -3.81 14.77
N ARG A 96 0.76 -4.33 13.62
CA ARG A 96 0.81 -5.77 13.34
C ARG A 96 2.28 -6.22 13.28
N PRO A 97 2.63 -7.33 13.94
CA PRO A 97 3.96 -7.90 13.80
C PRO A 97 4.23 -8.18 12.33
N SER A 98 5.46 -7.88 11.90
CA SER A 98 5.86 -8.21 10.54
C SER A 98 5.68 -9.71 10.29
N ARG A 99 5.43 -10.11 9.04
CA ARG A 99 5.36 -11.53 8.68
C ARG A 99 6.61 -12.28 9.15
N ALA A 100 7.79 -11.66 9.06
CA ALA A 100 9.04 -12.23 9.57
C ALA A 100 9.04 -12.41 11.09
N THR A 101 8.46 -11.47 11.84
CA THR A 101 8.30 -11.57 13.31
C THR A 101 7.39 -12.75 13.65
N VAL A 102 6.22 -12.84 13.01
CA VAL A 102 5.27 -13.95 13.25
C VAL A 102 5.91 -15.30 12.92
N LEU A 103 6.63 -15.39 11.81
CA LEU A 103 7.32 -16.63 11.42
C LEU A 103 8.44 -17.00 12.38
N ARG A 104 9.19 -16.01 12.89
CA ARG A 104 10.25 -16.24 13.88
C ARG A 104 9.69 -16.68 15.23
N GLU A 105 8.60 -16.08 15.69
CA GLU A 105 7.94 -16.46 16.94
C GLU A 105 7.26 -17.83 16.84
N ALA A 106 6.75 -18.19 15.66
CA ALA A 106 6.15 -19.49 15.39
C ALA A 106 7.20 -20.60 15.19
N ALA A 107 8.45 -20.26 14.88
CA ALA A 107 9.52 -21.24 14.76
C ALA A 107 9.85 -21.82 16.14
N PRO A 108 9.72 -23.14 16.37
CA PRO A 108 10.06 -23.74 17.64
C PRO A 108 11.55 -23.48 17.95
N LEU A 109 11.84 -23.07 19.19
CA LEU A 109 13.20 -22.90 19.73
C LEU A 109 13.92 -24.25 19.86
N SER A 110 14.04 -25.02 18.78
CA SER A 110 14.81 -26.26 18.75
C SER A 110 16.21 -25.96 18.24
N THR A 111 17.05 -25.48 19.16
CA THR A 111 18.49 -25.37 18.98
C THR A 111 19.13 -26.76 18.99
N THR A 112 19.21 -27.38 17.81
CA THR A 112 20.35 -28.22 17.45
C THR A 112 20.78 -27.87 16.03
N PRO A 113 22.09 -27.67 15.77
CA PRO A 113 22.58 -27.25 14.46
C PRO A 113 22.58 -28.45 13.51
N GLN A 114 21.41 -28.83 13.03
CA GLN A 114 21.31 -29.61 11.80
C GLN A 114 21.49 -28.60 10.67
N THR A 115 22.58 -28.71 9.90
CA THR A 115 22.85 -27.83 8.75
C THR A 115 21.67 -27.94 7.79
N ALA A 116 20.75 -26.99 7.91
CA ALA A 116 19.52 -27.00 7.15
C ALA A 116 19.85 -26.88 5.66
N PRO A 117 19.19 -27.67 4.79
CA PRO A 117 19.37 -27.56 3.35
C PRO A 117 19.07 -26.12 2.91
N THR A 118 20.02 -25.54 2.17
CA THR A 118 19.85 -24.22 1.55
C THR A 118 19.20 -24.41 0.18
N PHE A 119 18.03 -23.84 0.00
CA PHE A 119 17.33 -23.71 -1.27
C PHE A 119 17.48 -22.30 -1.82
N TRP A 120 17.17 -22.10 -3.09
CA TRP A 120 17.25 -20.83 -3.78
C TRP A 120 15.94 -20.59 -4.51
N LEU A 121 15.31 -19.45 -4.27
CA LEU A 121 14.08 -19.06 -4.97
C LEU A 121 14.43 -18.20 -6.17
N ALA A 122 13.96 -18.58 -7.35
CA ALA A 122 13.97 -17.75 -8.54
C ALA A 122 12.62 -17.04 -8.66
N ASP A 123 12.62 -15.73 -8.50
CA ASP A 123 11.43 -14.88 -8.61
C ASP A 123 11.43 -14.11 -9.93
N HIS A 124 10.30 -14.18 -10.62
CA HIS A 124 10.07 -13.60 -11.93
C HIS A 124 8.93 -12.60 -11.78
N ALA A 125 9.12 -11.35 -12.24
CA ALA A 125 8.09 -10.32 -12.09
C ALA A 125 6.68 -10.73 -12.59
N ASP A 126 6.61 -11.63 -13.58
CA ASP A 126 5.37 -12.05 -14.25
C ASP A 126 5.03 -13.55 -14.10
N ASP A 127 5.88 -14.36 -13.45
CA ASP A 127 5.66 -15.82 -13.30
C ASP A 127 5.67 -16.25 -11.83
N ASN A 128 5.13 -17.45 -11.56
CA ASN A 128 5.22 -18.04 -10.23
C ASN A 128 6.69 -18.32 -9.86
N PRO A 129 7.11 -18.03 -8.62
CA PRO A 129 8.47 -18.29 -8.19
C PRO A 129 8.76 -19.79 -8.16
N THR A 130 10.00 -20.17 -8.51
CA THR A 130 10.45 -21.57 -8.54
C THR A 130 11.54 -21.82 -7.52
N LEU A 131 11.53 -22.99 -6.88
CA LEU A 131 12.49 -23.38 -5.84
C LEU A 131 13.56 -24.32 -6.39
N HIS A 132 14.81 -24.04 -6.07
CA HIS A 132 15.98 -24.76 -6.58
C HIS A 132 16.90 -25.19 -5.42
N THR A 133 17.67 -26.25 -5.63
CA THR A 133 18.64 -26.77 -4.63
C THR A 133 20.02 -26.14 -4.74
N SER A 134 20.26 -25.30 -5.75
CA SER A 134 21.52 -24.56 -5.92
C SER A 134 21.29 -23.18 -6.53
N LEU A 135 22.21 -22.25 -6.25
CA LEU A 135 22.21 -20.91 -6.82
C LEU A 135 22.31 -20.95 -8.35
N GLU A 136 23.15 -21.85 -8.87
CA GLU A 136 23.36 -22.00 -10.31
C GLU A 136 22.09 -22.42 -11.04
N ALA A 137 21.31 -23.35 -10.47
CA ALA A 137 20.03 -23.77 -11.04
C ALA A 137 18.97 -22.64 -11.02
N ALA A 138 18.90 -21.88 -9.91
CA ALA A 138 18.02 -20.72 -9.82
C ALA A 138 18.37 -19.63 -10.83
N ARG A 139 19.66 -19.31 -10.99
CA ARG A 139 20.12 -18.35 -12.00
C ARG A 139 19.82 -18.83 -13.42
N ALA A 140 20.09 -20.10 -13.73
CA ALA A 140 19.79 -20.68 -15.04
C ALA A 140 18.29 -20.61 -15.38
N ALA A 141 17.40 -20.81 -14.40
CA ALA A 141 15.96 -20.62 -14.59
C ALA A 141 15.60 -19.15 -14.90
N CYS A 142 16.20 -18.20 -14.19
CA CYS A 142 16.04 -16.77 -14.49
C CYS A 142 16.66 -16.37 -15.85
N ASP A 143 17.76 -16.97 -16.29
CA ASP A 143 18.36 -16.67 -17.59
C ASP A 143 17.50 -17.22 -18.75
N ALA A 144 16.98 -18.44 -18.62
CA ALA A 144 16.16 -19.11 -19.64
C ALA A 144 14.91 -18.30 -20.03
N SER A 145 14.28 -17.62 -19.08
CA SER A 145 13.06 -16.85 -19.34
C SER A 145 13.33 -15.46 -19.94
N TYR A 146 14.58 -14.97 -20.02
CA TYR A 146 14.89 -13.59 -20.47
C TYR A 146 15.40 -13.54 -21.91
N GLY A 147 15.99 -14.63 -22.41
CA GLY A 147 16.44 -14.74 -23.80
C GLY A 147 17.65 -13.89 -24.19
N SER A 148 18.29 -13.20 -23.23
CA SER A 148 19.51 -12.39 -23.45
C SER A 148 20.52 -12.66 -22.32
N PRO A 149 21.84 -12.64 -22.61
CA PRO A 149 22.85 -12.74 -21.56
C PRO A 149 22.73 -11.56 -20.59
N ALA A 150 22.56 -11.87 -19.30
CA ALA A 150 22.50 -10.90 -18.25
C ALA A 150 23.70 -11.02 -17.31
N GLU A 151 24.08 -9.91 -16.67
CA GLU A 151 25.09 -9.92 -15.63
C GLU A 151 24.42 -10.13 -14.27
N TRP A 152 24.97 -11.02 -13.45
CA TRP A 152 24.46 -11.26 -12.09
C TRP A 152 25.25 -10.44 -11.07
N GLN A 153 24.54 -9.64 -10.28
CA GLN A 153 25.12 -8.88 -9.18
C GLN A 153 24.59 -9.39 -7.83
N THR A 154 25.45 -9.44 -6.83
CA THR A 154 25.07 -9.78 -5.46
C THR A 154 25.01 -8.50 -4.65
N ASP A 155 23.83 -8.18 -4.13
CA ASP A 155 23.63 -7.04 -3.26
C ASP A 155 24.15 -7.31 -1.84
N HIS A 156 24.24 -6.24 -1.05
CA HIS A 156 24.69 -6.28 0.35
C HIS A 156 23.80 -7.11 1.27
N ASP A 157 22.55 -7.37 0.88
CA ASP A 157 21.58 -8.22 1.57
C ASP A 157 21.72 -9.71 1.20
N GLY A 158 22.70 -10.06 0.35
CA GLY A 158 22.91 -11.42 -0.13
C GLY A 158 21.95 -11.85 -1.24
N VAL A 159 21.11 -10.93 -1.74
CA VAL A 159 20.20 -11.18 -2.85
C VAL A 159 20.97 -11.06 -4.16
N HIS A 160 20.80 -12.03 -5.05
CA HIS A 160 21.37 -11.99 -6.39
C HIS A 160 20.34 -11.41 -7.36
N ARG A 161 20.68 -10.31 -8.01
CA ARG A 161 19.84 -9.65 -9.00
C ARG A 161 20.42 -9.82 -10.39
N GLN A 162 19.55 -10.12 -11.33
CA GLN A 162 19.90 -10.11 -12.74
C GLN A 162 19.86 -8.65 -13.22
N VAL A 163 20.98 -8.15 -13.74
CA VAL A 163 21.11 -6.81 -14.31
C VAL A 163 21.22 -6.95 -15.82
N VAL A 164 20.25 -6.35 -16.51
CA VAL A 164 20.19 -6.34 -17.97
C VAL A 164 20.47 -4.92 -18.44
N THR A 165 21.47 -4.77 -19.31
CA THR A 165 21.72 -3.51 -20.01
C THR A 165 20.93 -3.53 -21.30
N HIS A 166 20.03 -2.58 -21.49
CA HIS A 166 19.30 -2.44 -22.76
C HIS A 166 20.27 -1.91 -23.82
N PRO A 167 20.36 -2.52 -25.02
CA PRO A 167 21.33 -2.12 -26.04
C PRO A 167 21.13 -0.67 -26.53
N ASP A 168 19.91 -0.15 -26.44
CA ASP A 168 19.55 1.20 -26.88
C ASP A 168 19.54 2.26 -25.76
N ASP A 169 19.85 1.88 -24.51
CA ASP A 169 19.90 2.82 -23.39
C ASP A 169 21.31 2.87 -22.79
N ASP A 170 22.06 3.93 -23.12
CA ASP A 170 23.38 4.21 -22.54
C ASP A 170 23.30 4.51 -21.03
N ARG A 171 22.09 4.62 -20.46
CA ARG A 171 21.90 4.69 -19.01
C ARG A 171 21.81 3.26 -18.49
N ALA A 172 22.58 2.97 -17.46
CA ALA A 172 22.38 1.79 -16.62
C ALA A 172 21.06 1.93 -15.84
N VAL A 173 19.92 1.83 -16.53
CA VAL A 173 18.62 1.73 -15.89
C VAL A 173 18.59 0.34 -15.27
N ARG A 174 18.78 0.28 -13.94
CA ARG A 174 18.74 -0.97 -13.18
C ARG A 174 17.32 -1.54 -13.24
N TYR A 175 17.02 -2.30 -14.28
CA TYR A 175 15.80 -3.09 -14.34
C TYR A 175 16.03 -4.36 -13.51
N THR A 176 15.71 -4.31 -12.22
CA THR A 176 15.73 -5.50 -11.36
C THR A 176 14.45 -6.28 -11.58
N GLY A 177 14.32 -6.96 -12.72
CA GLY A 177 13.14 -7.75 -13.06
C GLY A 177 13.13 -9.15 -12.45
N ARG A 178 14.31 -9.68 -12.08
CA ARG A 178 14.46 -11.04 -11.55
C ARG A 178 15.43 -11.09 -10.40
N VAL A 179 15.01 -11.81 -9.36
CA VAL A 179 15.65 -11.80 -8.06
C VAL A 179 15.81 -13.24 -7.60
N VAL A 180 17.03 -13.62 -7.23
CA VAL A 180 17.35 -14.91 -6.65
C VAL A 180 17.82 -14.72 -5.22
N TRP A 181 17.18 -15.38 -4.26
CA TRP A 181 17.60 -15.35 -2.86
C TRP A 181 17.64 -16.73 -2.24
N ALA A 182 18.53 -16.89 -1.26
CA ALA A 182 18.64 -18.12 -0.50
C ALA A 182 17.45 -18.24 0.47
N ILE A 183 16.86 -19.43 0.52
CA ILE A 183 15.88 -19.85 1.52
C ILE A 183 16.46 -21.07 2.21
N THR A 184 16.77 -20.94 3.49
CA THR A 184 17.11 -22.10 4.32
C THR A 184 15.83 -22.74 4.81
N VAL A 185 15.59 -24.01 4.45
CA VAL A 185 14.41 -24.76 4.93
C VAL A 185 14.87 -25.66 6.06
N GLU A 186 14.42 -25.35 7.26
CA GLU A 186 14.69 -26.17 8.43
C GLU A 186 13.86 -27.46 8.34
N PRO A 187 14.44 -28.64 8.64
CA PRO A 187 13.71 -29.89 8.59
C PRO A 187 12.53 -29.88 9.59
N GLU A 188 11.36 -30.38 9.18
CA GLU A 188 10.23 -30.60 10.10
C GLU A 188 10.72 -31.46 11.26
N ALA A 189 10.57 -30.94 12.49
CA ALA A 189 10.94 -31.67 13.69
C ALA A 189 10.18 -33.00 13.72
N SER A 190 10.91 -34.10 13.51
CA SER A 190 10.34 -35.44 13.61
C SER A 190 9.75 -35.62 15.00
N THR A 191 8.44 -35.86 15.08
CA THR A 191 7.72 -36.28 16.28
C THR A 191 8.08 -37.74 16.61
N ALA A 192 9.37 -38.04 16.71
CA ALA A 192 9.86 -39.35 17.09
C ALA A 192 9.34 -39.65 18.50
N GLY A 193 8.48 -40.67 18.55
CA GLY A 193 7.57 -40.98 19.63
C GLY A 193 8.21 -41.06 21.01
N ASP A 194 7.46 -40.54 21.97
CA ASP A 194 7.59 -40.77 23.39
C ASP A 194 7.67 -42.29 23.68
N PRO A 195 8.84 -42.83 24.08
CA PRO A 195 8.96 -44.24 24.44
C PRO A 195 8.37 -44.41 25.85
N ARG A 196 7.19 -45.04 25.92
CA ARG A 196 6.59 -45.52 27.18
C ARG A 196 7.39 -46.64 27.82
#